data_AF-A0A183D3H2-F1
#
_entry.id   AF-A0A183D3H2-F1
#
_cell.length_a   1.000
_cell.length_b   1.000
_cell.length_c   1.000
_cell.angle_alpha   90.00
_cell.angle_beta   90.00
_cell.angle_gamma   90.00
#
_symmetry.space_group_name_H-M   'P 1'
#
loop_
_entity.id
_entity.type
_entity.pdbx_description
1 polymer ?
#
loop_
_entity_poly.entity_id
_entity_poly.type
_entity_poly.pdbx_seq_one_letter_code
_entity_poly.pdbx_strand_id
1 'polypeptide(L)'
;TTVKCFCDKQNCEDSLICTGELCLIGFRNEGTQAHLEQLCSSTGDIRDLSKCQQNWNGWQEVCVCEENFCNTFAYLRGSIEEENGHATEVLKSPAFHEDGSTLDQTRRRSGSNLIVLLVIIPLSIGALAVCLIFINYHCKMC
;
A
#
# COMPACT_ATOMS: atom_id res chain seq x y z
N THR A 1 -22.39 -13.33 7.31
CA THR A 1 -22.65 -12.07 6.58
C THR A 1 -22.04 -12.20 5.20
N THR A 2 -22.59 -11.54 4.18
CA THR A 2 -22.04 -11.60 2.82
C THR A 2 -21.48 -10.25 2.40
N VAL A 3 -20.37 -10.26 1.67
CA VAL A 3 -19.62 -9.09 1.21
C VAL A 3 -19.49 -9.14 -0.31
N LYS A 4 -19.50 -7.97 -0.95
CA LYS A 4 -19.22 -7.83 -2.39
C LYS A 4 -17.74 -7.53 -2.59
N CYS A 5 -17.08 -8.23 -3.50
CA CYS A 5 -15.65 -8.04 -3.78
C CYS A 5 -15.43 -7.74 -5.25
N PHE A 6 -14.32 -7.07 -5.57
CA PHE A 6 -13.83 -7.07 -6.94
C PHE A 6 -13.38 -8.47 -7.33
N CYS A 7 -13.63 -8.84 -8.57
CA CYS A 7 -13.22 -10.14 -9.09
C CYS A 7 -12.62 -10.02 -10.47
N ASP A 8 -11.57 -10.79 -10.73
CA ASP A 8 -11.00 -10.90 -12.06
C ASP A 8 -11.89 -11.70 -12.99
N LYS A 9 -11.84 -11.31 -14.27
CA LYS A 9 -12.57 -11.95 -15.36
C LYS A 9 -12.34 -13.47 -15.42
N GLN A 10 -11.12 -13.90 -15.09
CA GLN A 10 -10.72 -15.32 -15.11
C GLN A 10 -11.42 -16.14 -14.02
N ASN A 11 -11.72 -15.53 -12.87
CA ASN A 11 -12.30 -16.22 -11.72
C ASN A 11 -13.83 -16.09 -11.64
N CYS A 12 -14.43 -15.12 -12.33
CA CYS A 12 -15.85 -14.78 -12.18
C CYS A 12 -16.66 -14.72 -13.47
N GLU A 13 -16.29 -15.49 -14.51
CA GLU A 13 -17.10 -15.68 -15.74
C GLU A 13 -17.65 -14.35 -16.31
N ASP A 14 -16.75 -13.39 -16.58
CA ASP A 14 -17.06 -12.04 -17.09
C ASP A 14 -17.71 -11.05 -16.10
N SER A 15 -18.05 -11.48 -14.88
CA SER A 15 -18.44 -10.56 -13.81
C SER A 15 -17.21 -9.96 -13.13
N LEU A 16 -17.14 -8.63 -13.08
CA LEU A 16 -16.09 -7.89 -12.33
C LEU A 16 -16.32 -7.88 -10.82
N ILE A 17 -17.40 -8.52 -10.37
CA ILE A 17 -17.88 -8.49 -8.99
C ILE A 17 -18.37 -9.88 -8.59
N CYS A 18 -18.02 -10.31 -7.40
CA CYS A 18 -18.55 -11.53 -6.78
C CYS A 18 -19.12 -11.22 -5.40
N THR A 19 -19.91 -12.15 -4.84
CA THR A 19 -20.43 -12.08 -3.47
C THR A 19 -19.97 -13.30 -2.69
N GLY A 20 -19.32 -13.10 -1.54
CA GLY A 20 -18.79 -14.17 -0.69
C GLY A 20 -18.86 -13.82 0.79
N GLU A 21 -18.14 -14.54 1.63
CA GLU A 21 -17.98 -14.19 3.05
C GLU A 21 -16.77 -13.29 3.27
N LEU A 22 -15.72 -13.50 2.48
CA LEU A 22 -14.46 -12.80 2.54
C LEU A 22 -14.01 -12.37 1.14
N CYS A 23 -13.30 -11.25 1.06
CA CYS A 23 -12.63 -10.81 -0.15
C CYS A 23 -11.14 -11.14 -0.09
N LEU A 24 -10.59 -11.58 -1.22
CA LEU A 24 -9.18 -11.87 -1.40
C LEU A 24 -8.56 -10.93 -2.44
N ILE A 25 -7.32 -10.55 -2.18
CA ILE A 25 -6.44 -9.91 -3.16
C ILE A 25 -5.01 -10.39 -2.93
N GLY A 26 -4.29 -10.66 -4.02
CA GLY A 26 -2.90 -11.05 -3.90
C GLY A 26 -2.22 -11.25 -5.24
N PHE A 27 -0.97 -11.66 -5.19
CA PHE A 27 -0.21 -12.07 -6.36
C PHE A 27 -0.12 -13.59 -6.40
N ARG A 28 -0.63 -14.19 -7.47
CA ARG A 28 -0.51 -15.62 -7.71
C ARG A 28 0.71 -15.91 -8.56
N ASN A 29 1.43 -16.98 -8.21
CA ASN A 29 2.63 -17.38 -8.93
C ASN A 29 2.26 -18.24 -10.15
N GLU A 30 2.34 -17.67 -11.35
CA GLU A 30 2.11 -18.38 -12.61
C GLU A 30 3.45 -18.55 -13.36
N GLY A 31 4.30 -19.43 -12.83
CA GLY A 31 5.60 -19.75 -13.40
C GLY A 31 6.67 -18.67 -13.11
N THR A 32 6.95 -17.80 -14.09
CA THR A 32 7.97 -16.75 -13.97
C THR A 32 7.40 -15.36 -13.72
N GLN A 33 6.08 -15.19 -13.85
CA GLN A 33 5.39 -13.92 -13.65
C GLN A 33 4.33 -14.08 -12.56
N ALA A 34 4.23 -13.07 -11.72
CA ALA A 34 3.19 -12.98 -10.71
C ALA A 34 2.03 -12.13 -11.26
N HIS A 35 0.82 -12.67 -11.22
CA HIS A 35 -0.38 -11.97 -11.66
C HIS A 35 -1.22 -11.53 -10.45
N LEU A 36 -1.75 -10.31 -10.48
CA LEU A 36 -2.65 -9.82 -9.44
C LEU A 36 -4.01 -10.51 -9.60
N GLU A 37 -4.45 -11.22 -8.57
CA GLU A 37 -5.76 -11.86 -8.54
C GLU A 37 -6.65 -11.26 -7.44
N GLN A 38 -7.90 -10.99 -7.80
CA GLN A 38 -8.98 -10.54 -6.94
C GLN A 38 -10.13 -11.54 -7.03
N LEU A 39 -10.61 -12.05 -5.90
CA LEU A 39 -11.76 -12.98 -5.87
C LEU A 39 -12.48 -12.98 -4.52
N CYS A 40 -13.62 -13.67 -4.48
CA CYS A 40 -14.37 -13.95 -3.26
C CYS A 40 -14.02 -15.34 -2.74
N SER A 41 -14.07 -15.51 -1.43
CA SER A 41 -13.89 -16.82 -0.82
C SER A 41 -14.80 -17.02 0.38
N SER A 42 -14.89 -18.26 0.82
CA SER A 42 -15.66 -18.70 1.99
C SER A 42 -14.75 -18.83 3.19
N THR A 43 -15.27 -18.59 4.40
CA THR A 43 -14.50 -18.70 5.65
C THR A 43 -13.89 -20.11 5.83
N GLY A 44 -14.50 -21.14 5.22
CA GLY A 44 -14.00 -22.52 5.25
C GLY A 44 -12.67 -22.73 4.51
N ASP A 45 -12.39 -21.93 3.48
CA ASP A 45 -11.23 -22.14 2.59
C ASP A 45 -9.95 -21.45 3.12
N ILE A 46 -10.10 -20.55 4.09
CA ILE A 46 -9.07 -19.58 4.48
C ILE A 46 -8.76 -19.61 6.00
N ARG A 47 -9.08 -20.71 6.68
CA ARG A 47 -9.05 -20.79 8.16
C ARG A 47 -7.68 -20.53 8.81
N ASP A 48 -6.60 -20.63 8.04
CA ASP A 48 -5.22 -20.45 8.53
C ASP A 48 -4.59 -19.10 8.14
N LEU A 49 -5.29 -18.24 7.39
CA LEU A 49 -4.72 -16.98 6.90
C LEU A 49 -5.05 -15.83 7.87
N SER A 50 -4.03 -15.36 8.60
CA SER A 50 -4.20 -14.44 9.73
C SER A 50 -4.47 -12.98 9.36
N LYS A 51 -4.33 -12.60 8.09
CA LYS A 51 -4.77 -11.34 7.44
C LYS A 51 -4.13 -11.22 6.07
N CYS A 52 -2.80 -11.24 6.07
CA CYS A 52 -1.96 -11.32 4.90
C CYS A 52 -0.89 -12.37 5.14
N GLN A 53 -0.52 -13.10 4.09
CA GLN A 53 0.54 -14.09 4.18
C GLN A 53 1.25 -14.22 2.87
N GLN A 54 2.54 -14.48 2.98
CA GLN A 54 3.42 -14.74 1.86
C GLN A 54 3.59 -16.24 1.66
N ASN A 55 3.83 -16.63 0.40
CA ASN A 55 4.10 -18.02 0.02
C ASN A 55 3.03 -19.02 0.50
N TRP A 56 1.76 -18.70 0.27
CA TRP A 56 0.61 -19.49 0.72
C TRP A 56 -0.10 -20.12 -0.47
N ASN A 57 -0.18 -21.47 -0.55
CA ASN A 57 -0.96 -22.18 -1.58
C ASN A 57 -0.78 -21.69 -3.04
N GLY A 58 0.46 -21.38 -3.45
CA GLY A 58 0.76 -20.87 -4.80
C GLY A 58 0.57 -19.35 -4.96
N TRP A 59 0.19 -18.66 -3.90
CA TRP A 59 0.25 -17.21 -3.79
C TRP A 59 1.63 -16.78 -3.36
N GLN A 60 2.22 -15.83 -4.09
CA GLN A 60 3.40 -15.12 -3.62
C GLN A 60 3.06 -14.29 -2.39
N GLU A 61 1.91 -13.63 -2.42
CA GLU A 61 1.35 -12.85 -1.32
C GLU A 61 -0.16 -12.78 -1.48
N VAL A 62 -0.90 -12.95 -0.39
CA VAL A 62 -2.36 -12.90 -0.39
C VAL A 62 -2.88 -12.25 0.89
N CYS A 63 -3.92 -11.44 0.76
CA CYS A 63 -4.57 -10.72 1.84
C CYS A 63 -6.08 -10.93 1.82
N VAL A 64 -6.68 -10.91 3.01
CA VAL A 64 -8.11 -11.09 3.27
C VAL A 64 -8.69 -9.79 3.84
N CYS A 65 -9.93 -9.47 3.46
CA CYS A 65 -10.70 -8.40 4.08
C CYS A 65 -12.21 -8.69 4.07
N GLU A 66 -12.94 -8.02 4.96
CA GLU A 66 -14.36 -8.28 5.29
C GLU A 66 -15.30 -7.12 4.91
N GLU A 67 -14.80 -6.09 4.22
CA GLU A 67 -15.59 -4.93 3.81
C GLU A 67 -16.01 -5.02 2.34
N ASN A 68 -17.09 -4.35 1.96
CA ASN A 68 -17.50 -4.32 0.55
C ASN A 68 -16.43 -3.60 -0.30
N PHE A 69 -15.97 -4.27 -1.35
CA PHE A 69 -14.98 -3.77 -2.31
C PHE A 69 -13.63 -3.41 -1.68
N CYS A 70 -13.28 -4.05 -0.56
CA CYS A 70 -12.04 -3.78 0.17
C CYS A 70 -10.79 -4.29 -0.53
N ASN A 71 -10.93 -5.33 -1.36
CA ASN A 71 -9.83 -6.05 -2.00
C ASN A 71 -9.23 -5.26 -3.16
N THR A 72 -8.71 -4.07 -2.87
CA THR A 72 -8.08 -3.17 -3.83
C THR A 72 -6.56 -3.25 -3.70
N PHE A 73 -5.85 -2.87 -4.76
CA PHE A 73 -4.39 -2.80 -4.71
C PHE A 73 -3.88 -1.86 -3.59
N ALA A 74 -4.65 -0.82 -3.24
CA ALA A 74 -4.33 0.06 -2.12
C ALA A 74 -4.37 -0.68 -0.77
N TYR A 75 -5.33 -1.58 -0.57
CA TYR A 75 -5.41 -2.43 0.61
C TYR A 75 -4.22 -3.39 0.69
N LEU A 76 -3.94 -4.13 -0.39
CA LEU A 76 -2.79 -5.05 -0.47
C LEU A 76 -1.47 -4.34 -0.14
N ARG A 77 -1.24 -3.15 -0.70
CA ARG A 77 -0.02 -2.40 -0.42
C ARG A 77 0.05 -1.89 1.02
N GLY A 78 -1.08 -1.42 1.56
CA GLY A 78 -1.16 -0.91 2.92
C GLY A 78 -0.89 -1.99 3.97
N SER A 79 -1.38 -3.21 3.73
CA SER A 79 -1.21 -4.32 4.67
C SER A 79 0.24 -4.81 4.79
N ILE A 80 1.05 -4.69 3.72
CA ILE A 80 2.49 -4.99 3.75
C ILE A 80 3.24 -4.01 4.67
N GLU A 81 2.84 -2.73 4.63
CA GLU A 81 3.43 -1.69 5.48
C GLU A 81 3.05 -1.88 6.96
N GLU A 82 1.85 -2.41 7.24
CA GLU A 82 1.37 -2.70 8.60
C GLU A 82 2.07 -3.91 9.24
N GLU A 83 2.30 -5.00 8.49
CA GLU A 83 2.98 -6.19 9.04
C GLU A 83 4.43 -5.87 9.44
N ASN A 84 5.11 -5.04 8.65
CA ASN A 84 6.48 -4.60 8.92
C ASN A 84 6.58 -3.55 10.06
N GLY A 85 5.45 -2.98 10.48
CA GLY A 85 5.34 -2.04 11.60
C GLY A 85 5.23 -2.70 12.96
N HIS A 86 4.98 -4.02 13.04
CA HIS A 86 4.74 -4.72 14.31
C HIS A 86 6.01 -5.04 15.12
N ALA A 87 7.14 -4.37 14.81
CA ALA A 87 8.32 -4.34 15.68
C ALA A 87 8.43 -3.08 16.55
N THR A 88 7.61 -2.03 16.33
CA THR A 88 7.64 -0.87 17.24
C THR A 88 6.28 -0.18 17.36
N GLU A 89 5.84 -0.04 18.61
CA GLU A 89 4.78 0.85 19.12
C GLU A 89 3.37 0.27 19.27
N VAL A 90 3.27 -0.62 20.27
CA VAL A 90 2.13 -0.66 21.20
C VAL A 90 1.89 0.75 21.73
N LEU A 91 0.80 1.36 21.27
CA LEU A 91 -0.17 2.18 22.02
C LEU A 91 -0.73 3.26 21.09
N LYS A 92 -1.99 3.08 20.68
CA LYS A 92 -3.09 4.05 20.84
C LYS A 92 -4.15 3.88 19.75
N SER A 93 -5.14 3.04 20.05
CA SER A 93 -6.50 3.29 19.59
C SER A 93 -7.09 4.44 20.44
N PRO A 94 -7.97 5.27 19.90
CA PRO A 94 -9.38 4.98 20.14
C PRO A 94 -10.32 5.24 18.95
N ALA A 95 -11.53 4.73 19.16
CA ALA A 95 -12.73 4.67 18.32
C ALA A 95 -13.14 5.94 17.56
N PHE A 96 -13.87 5.67 16.47
CA PHE A 96 -14.72 6.51 15.62
C PHE A 96 -15.43 7.70 16.29
N HIS A 97 -15.52 8.82 15.56
CA HIS A 97 -16.76 9.60 15.41
C HIS A 97 -16.68 10.52 14.17
N GLU A 98 -17.72 10.50 13.33
CA GLU A 98 -17.96 11.46 12.24
C GLU A 98 -18.22 12.87 12.82
N ASP A 99 -17.56 13.91 12.25
CA ASP A 99 -18.19 15.16 11.80
C ASP A 99 -17.16 16.18 11.26
N GLY A 100 -17.50 16.81 10.13
CA GLY A 100 -17.25 18.24 9.81
C GLY A 100 -15.84 18.87 9.80
N SER A 101 -15.40 19.25 8.59
CA SER A 101 -14.64 20.47 8.22
C SER A 101 -13.12 20.61 8.50
N THR A 102 -12.36 20.64 7.38
CA THR A 102 -11.16 21.47 7.07
C THR A 102 -10.24 21.91 8.21
N LEU A 103 -9.02 21.35 8.29
CA LEU A 103 -7.77 21.90 7.74
C LEU A 103 -6.57 21.10 8.30
N ASP A 104 -5.56 20.94 7.45
CA ASP A 104 -4.17 20.56 7.75
C ASP A 104 -3.81 19.14 8.20
N GLN A 105 -3.41 18.36 7.18
CA GLN A 105 -2.06 17.80 7.08
C GLN A 105 -1.38 17.40 8.39
N THR A 106 -1.51 16.13 8.78
CA THR A 106 -0.35 15.23 9.02
C THR A 106 -0.87 13.79 9.04
N ARG A 107 -1.45 13.33 7.93
CA ARG A 107 -1.50 11.89 7.66
C ARG A 107 -0.08 11.52 7.28
N ARG A 108 0.68 10.91 8.22
CA ARG A 108 2.05 10.45 8.02
C ARG A 108 2.10 9.57 6.77
N ARG A 109 2.47 10.20 5.65
CA ARG A 109 2.66 9.58 4.34
C ARG A 109 4.07 8.99 4.35
N SER A 110 4.25 7.88 5.05
CA SER A 110 5.56 7.21 5.21
C SER A 110 6.00 6.41 3.98
N GLY A 111 5.58 6.84 2.79
CA GLY A 111 6.02 6.35 1.48
C GLY A 111 6.35 7.48 0.49
N SER A 112 6.55 8.72 0.97
CA SER A 112 6.79 9.90 0.12
C SER A 112 8.07 10.68 0.47
N ASN A 113 8.76 10.36 1.56
CA ASN A 113 9.96 11.11 1.98
C ASN A 113 11.24 10.66 1.27
N LEU A 114 11.33 9.40 0.82
CA LEU A 114 12.55 8.91 0.18
C LEU A 114 12.76 9.54 -1.21
N ILE A 115 11.70 9.65 -2.02
CA ILE A 115 11.75 10.31 -3.34
C ILE A 115 12.05 11.80 -3.18
N VAL A 116 11.42 12.45 -2.19
CA VAL A 116 11.67 13.85 -1.85
C VAL A 116 13.12 14.07 -1.39
N LEU A 117 13.65 13.20 -0.53
CA LEU A 117 15.08 13.22 -0.12
C LEU A 117 16.02 13.03 -1.31
N LEU A 118 15.73 12.05 -2.18
CA LEU A 118 16.56 11.73 -3.34
C LEU A 118 16.56 12.82 -4.42
N VAL A 119 15.53 13.67 -4.49
CA VAL A 119 15.46 14.76 -5.47
C VAL A 119 15.91 16.09 -4.87
N ILE A 120 15.46 16.42 -3.65
CA ILE A 120 15.75 17.71 -3.02
C ILE A 120 17.21 17.81 -2.59
N ILE A 121 17.82 16.74 -2.05
CA ILE A 121 19.22 16.79 -1.61
C ILE A 121 20.17 17.05 -2.80
N PRO A 122 20.11 16.32 -3.93
CA PRO A 122 20.99 16.61 -5.07
C PRO A 122 20.74 17.99 -5.69
N LEU A 123 19.47 18.42 -5.81
CA LEU A 123 19.15 19.75 -6.34
C LEU A 123 19.68 20.88 -5.45
N SER A 124 19.56 20.73 -4.13
CA SER A 124 20.05 21.74 -3.17
C SER A 124 21.57 21.83 -3.16
N ILE A 125 22.27 20.68 -3.21
CA ILE A 125 23.73 20.62 -3.30
C ILE A 125 24.22 21.26 -4.61
N GLY A 126 23.57 20.94 -5.73
CA GLY A 126 23.89 21.53 -7.03
C GLY A 126 23.72 23.05 -7.05
N ALA A 127 22.61 23.56 -6.52
CA ALA A 127 22.36 24.99 -6.44
C ALA A 127 23.39 25.72 -5.56
N LEU A 128 23.72 25.16 -4.39
CA LEU A 128 24.74 25.71 -3.50
C LEU A 128 26.13 25.75 -4.15
N ALA A 129 26.52 24.69 -4.88
CA ALA A 129 27.80 24.66 -5.59
C ALA A 129 27.90 25.78 -6.65
N VAL A 130 26.84 26.00 -7.44
CA VAL A 130 26.79 27.08 -8.43
C VAL A 130 26.87 28.45 -7.75
N CYS A 131 26.13 28.67 -6.66
CA CYS A 131 26.19 29.91 -5.90
C CYS A 131 27.59 30.17 -5.32
N LEU A 132 28.25 29.16 -4.74
CA LEU A 132 29.60 29.31 -4.18
C LEU A 132 30.65 29.60 -5.25
N ILE A 133 30.55 28.95 -6.42
CA ILE A 133 31.42 29.24 -7.56
C ILE A 133 31.20 30.68 -8.05
N PHE A 134 29.94 31.11 -8.16
CA PHE A 134 29.60 32.47 -8.60
C PHE A 134 30.10 33.53 -7.62
N ILE A 135 29.89 33.34 -6.31
CA ILE A 135 30.41 34.23 -5.27
C ILE A 135 31.94 34.23 -5.29
N ASN A 136 32.58 33.07 -5.37
CA ASN A 136 34.04 32.99 -5.44
C ASN A 136 34.59 33.69 -6.69
N TYR A 137 33.94 33.52 -7.84
CA TYR A 137 34.32 34.16 -9.09
C TYR A 137 34.13 35.68 -9.06
N HIS A 138 32.99 36.16 -8.53
CA HIS A 138 32.72 37.59 -8.39
C HIS A 138 33.55 38.26 -7.28
N CYS A 139 33.85 37.55 -6.19
CA CYS A 139 34.75 38.04 -5.14
C CYS A 139 36.23 38.00 -5.57
N LYS A 140 36.62 37.14 -6.52
CA LYS A 140 37.97 37.13 -7.10
C LYS A 140 38.17 38.23 -8.15
N MET A 141 37.08 38.78 -8.70
CA MET A 141 37.06 39.85 -9.70
C MET A 141 36.71 41.23 -9.11
N CYS A 142 36.65 41.37 -7.78
CA CYS A 142 36.61 42.65 -7.07
C CYS A 142 37.98 42.95 -6.44
#